data_AF-A0A5E8VN47-F1
#
_entry.id   AF-A0A5E8VN47-F1
#
_cell.length_a   1.000
_cell.length_b   1.000
_cell.length_c   1.000
_cell.angle_alpha   90.00
_cell.angle_beta   90.00
_cell.angle_gamma   90.00
#
_symmetry.space_group_name_H-M   'P 1'
#
loop_
_entity.id
_entity.type
_entity.pdbx_description
1 polymer ?
#
loop_
_entity_poly.entity_id
_entity_poly.type
_entity_poly.pdbx_seq_one_letter_code
_entity_poly.pdbx_strand_id
1 'polypeptide(L)'
;MIRPLLCAALLLLPFTAANLRAQPARQPGEPYELVRALQAVQDGIANGDTAAHGSHVALIRQIGEKFLAADPGVWANPQNSQAVVIYLLSGGAPQIVRKLPRDKMNVDERLFNGALAYVEGRQEEARELLKDVKPRTIPSGLGGQVALVQGALFARAEASFAIERLDDARLLLPGTLVEEAALRREILLVGQAEDFDKFEFLTLAYLRHYRNSIYAGDFWQRFSTGLTQSSLALDERRFARIAAMLEKIERASRLKLYLVIARAAMVRGQLAVTRLAGERALTLSDDASADRERAHFFRGAARALTDEYDGGLAELKALDRSKLPERDVPLLNATVQLALDVRKPFPGGAAIAADKPPATPARLDLASSTVTLARAQKQLGELELLTRDRRP
;
A
#
# COMPACT_ATOMS: atom_id res chain seq x y z
N MET A 1 -37.55 -77.52 -36.40
CA MET A 1 -38.67 -76.58 -36.59
C MET A 1 -38.11 -75.20 -36.92
N ILE A 2 -38.46 -74.67 -38.10
CA ILE A 2 -38.65 -73.26 -38.45
C ILE A 2 -37.41 -72.31 -38.49
N ARG A 3 -37.04 -71.92 -39.73
CA ARG A 3 -36.33 -70.67 -40.14
C ARG A 3 -37.28 -69.46 -40.05
N PRO A 4 -36.81 -68.20 -39.88
CA PRO A 4 -36.41 -67.30 -41.00
C PRO A 4 -35.15 -66.44 -40.69
N LEU A 5 -34.24 -66.10 -41.62
CA LEU A 5 -34.27 -65.05 -42.68
C LEU A 5 -34.46 -63.61 -42.14
N LEU A 6 -33.46 -62.71 -42.24
CA LEU A 6 -33.22 -61.77 -43.36
C LEU A 6 -32.21 -60.62 -43.02
N CYS A 7 -31.34 -60.32 -43.99
CA CYS A 7 -30.76 -59.02 -44.43
C CYS A 7 -30.38 -57.87 -43.47
N ALA A 8 -29.15 -57.34 -43.64
CA ALA A 8 -28.91 -55.90 -43.80
C ALA A 8 -27.54 -55.61 -44.46
N ALA A 9 -27.49 -54.56 -45.28
CA ALA A 9 -26.52 -54.27 -46.34
C ALA A 9 -25.19 -53.65 -45.85
N LEU A 10 -24.10 -53.96 -46.56
CA LEU A 10 -22.85 -53.18 -46.54
C LEU A 10 -23.02 -51.94 -47.43
N LEU A 11 -22.89 -50.75 -46.84
CA LEU A 11 -22.74 -49.48 -47.56
C LEU A 11 -21.26 -49.08 -47.57
N LEU A 12 -20.66 -49.08 -48.77
CA LEU A 12 -19.38 -48.48 -49.08
C LEU A 12 -19.54 -46.96 -49.18
N LEU A 13 -18.89 -46.21 -48.27
CA LEU A 13 -18.75 -44.75 -48.37
C LEU A 13 -17.39 -44.40 -48.99
N PRO A 14 -17.32 -43.46 -49.94
CA PRO A 14 -16.08 -43.03 -50.55
C PRO A 14 -15.32 -42.08 -49.61
N PHE A 15 -14.02 -42.34 -49.43
CA PHE A 15 -13.09 -41.43 -48.78
C PHE A 15 -12.94 -40.15 -49.61
N THR A 16 -13.55 -39.07 -49.17
CA THR A 16 -13.23 -37.72 -49.64
C THR A 16 -11.96 -37.26 -48.93
N ALA A 17 -10.89 -37.07 -49.71
CA ALA A 17 -9.66 -36.45 -49.23
C ALA A 17 -9.97 -35.00 -48.79
N ALA A 18 -10.04 -34.77 -47.48
CA ALA A 18 -10.09 -33.44 -46.93
C ALA A 18 -8.74 -32.76 -47.19
N ASN A 19 -8.72 -31.82 -48.13
CA ASN A 19 -7.66 -30.83 -48.25
C ASN A 19 -7.60 -30.04 -46.92
N LEU A 20 -6.71 -30.42 -46.01
CA LEU A 20 -6.25 -29.53 -44.95
C LEU A 20 -5.60 -28.33 -45.66
N ARG A 21 -6.36 -27.26 -45.84
CA ARG A 21 -5.79 -25.93 -46.01
C ARG A 21 -4.91 -25.69 -44.80
N ALA A 22 -3.60 -25.70 -45.01
CA ALA A 22 -2.65 -25.13 -44.06
C ALA A 22 -3.17 -23.74 -43.70
N GLN A 23 -3.57 -23.56 -42.44
CA GLN A 23 -3.80 -22.22 -41.92
C GLN A 23 -2.49 -21.46 -42.12
N PRO A 24 -2.50 -20.27 -42.73
CA PRO A 24 -1.29 -19.46 -42.82
C PRO A 24 -0.73 -19.34 -41.40
N ALA A 25 0.57 -19.64 -41.24
CA ALA A 25 1.27 -19.45 -39.98
C ALA A 25 0.90 -18.06 -39.46
N ARG A 26 0.24 -18.01 -38.30
CA ARG A 26 -0.14 -16.76 -37.63
C ARG A 26 1.11 -15.88 -37.63
N GLN A 27 1.09 -14.74 -38.31
CA GLN A 27 2.26 -13.87 -38.33
C GLN A 27 2.72 -13.66 -36.89
N PRO A 28 4.04 -13.69 -36.61
CA PRO A 28 4.53 -13.35 -35.28
C PRO A 28 3.94 -11.99 -34.92
N GLY A 29 3.15 -11.93 -33.85
CA GLY A 29 2.44 -10.70 -33.45
C GLY A 29 3.42 -9.53 -33.37
N GLU A 30 2.96 -8.35 -33.77
CA GLU A 30 3.76 -7.12 -33.74
C GLU A 30 4.33 -6.89 -32.31
N PRO A 31 5.52 -6.27 -32.16
CA PRO A 31 6.14 -6.05 -30.85
C PRO A 31 5.20 -5.47 -29.79
N TYR A 32 4.34 -4.51 -30.15
CA TYR A 32 3.36 -3.95 -29.22
C TYR A 32 2.26 -4.93 -28.78
N GLU A 33 1.87 -5.88 -29.64
CA GLU A 33 0.89 -6.92 -29.32
C GLU A 33 1.47 -7.93 -28.33
N LEU A 34 2.75 -8.27 -28.51
CA LEU A 34 3.49 -9.15 -27.60
C LEU A 34 3.56 -8.55 -26.19
N VAL A 35 3.87 -7.25 -26.10
CA VAL A 35 3.92 -6.54 -24.81
C VAL A 35 2.54 -6.42 -24.18
N ARG A 36 1.49 -6.17 -24.96
CA ARG A 36 0.12 -6.17 -24.45
C ARG A 36 -0.28 -7.55 -23.89
N ALA A 37 0.14 -8.64 -24.53
CA ALA A 37 -0.08 -9.99 -24.02
C ALA A 37 0.66 -10.24 -22.70
N LEU A 38 1.89 -9.72 -22.55
CA LEU A 38 2.61 -9.74 -21.28
C LEU A 38 1.86 -8.98 -20.19
N GLN A 39 1.37 -7.78 -20.47
CA GLN A 39 0.60 -6.98 -19.50
C GLN A 39 -0.66 -7.73 -19.07
N ALA A 40 -1.39 -8.37 -19.98
CA ALA A 40 -2.55 -9.18 -19.64
C ALA A 40 -2.21 -10.35 -18.69
N VAL A 41 -1.06 -11.01 -18.88
CA VAL A 41 -0.56 -12.03 -17.93
C VAL A 41 -0.22 -11.39 -16.58
N GLN A 42 0.46 -10.24 -16.59
CA GLN A 42 0.82 -9.52 -15.36
C GLN A 42 -0.41 -9.06 -14.57
N ASP A 43 -1.49 -8.64 -15.24
CA ASP A 43 -2.75 -8.27 -14.59
C ASP A 43 -3.40 -9.46 -13.90
N GLY A 44 -3.19 -10.68 -14.39
CA GLY A 44 -3.55 -11.92 -13.68
C GLY A 44 -2.86 -12.02 -12.30
N ILE A 45 -1.59 -11.63 -12.20
CA ILE A 45 -0.82 -11.63 -10.94
C ILE A 45 -1.42 -10.68 -9.92
N ALA A 46 -1.89 -9.51 -10.37
CA ALA A 46 -2.57 -8.53 -9.53
C ALA A 46 -3.85 -9.10 -8.90
N ASN A 47 -4.47 -10.07 -9.57
CA ASN A 47 -5.68 -10.76 -9.13
C ASN A 47 -5.43 -12.10 -8.40
N GLY A 48 -4.16 -12.49 -8.24
CA GLY A 48 -3.78 -13.72 -7.51
C GLY A 48 -3.47 -14.93 -8.38
N ASP A 49 -3.32 -14.78 -9.69
CA ASP A 49 -2.97 -15.89 -10.58
C ASP A 49 -1.50 -16.32 -10.39
N THR A 50 -1.32 -17.46 -9.72
CA THR A 50 0.00 -18.06 -9.45
C THR A 50 0.64 -18.66 -10.70
N ALA A 51 -0.15 -19.13 -11.66
CA ALA A 51 0.36 -19.63 -12.94
C ALA A 51 0.88 -18.48 -13.80
N ALA A 52 0.16 -17.36 -13.84
CA ALA A 52 0.65 -16.13 -14.47
C ALA A 52 1.96 -15.65 -13.82
N HIS A 53 2.05 -15.69 -12.49
CA HIS A 53 3.27 -15.33 -11.77
C HIS A 53 4.46 -16.25 -12.11
N GLY A 54 4.23 -17.57 -12.18
CA GLY A 54 5.27 -18.53 -12.53
C GLY A 54 5.72 -18.47 -13.99
N SER A 55 4.86 -18.01 -14.90
CA SER A 55 5.12 -18.02 -16.35
C SER A 55 5.57 -16.69 -16.94
N HIS A 56 5.33 -15.55 -16.28
CA HIS A 56 5.62 -14.23 -16.88
C HIS A 56 7.10 -14.03 -17.23
N VAL A 57 8.05 -14.57 -16.44
CA VAL A 57 9.48 -14.41 -16.70
C VAL A 57 9.88 -15.11 -18.00
N ALA A 58 9.32 -16.29 -18.24
CA ALA A 58 9.53 -17.01 -19.50
C ALA A 58 8.94 -16.24 -20.68
N LEU A 59 7.77 -15.62 -20.52
CA LEU A 59 7.15 -14.77 -21.53
C LEU A 59 8.01 -13.53 -21.84
N ILE A 60 8.53 -12.84 -20.83
CA ILE A 60 9.46 -11.70 -21.01
C ILE A 60 10.69 -12.11 -21.85
N ARG A 61 11.25 -13.30 -21.58
CA ARG A 61 12.39 -13.82 -22.36
C ARG A 61 12.00 -14.07 -23.82
N GLN A 62 10.88 -14.74 -24.07
CA GLN A 62 10.38 -15.01 -25.42
C GLN A 62 10.12 -13.72 -26.21
N ILE A 63 9.58 -12.69 -25.55
CA ILE A 63 9.36 -11.38 -26.18
C ILE A 63 10.69 -10.74 -26.56
N GLY A 64 11.70 -10.80 -25.69
CA GLY A 64 13.04 -10.31 -25.99
C GLY A 64 13.69 -11.01 -27.19
N GLU A 65 13.54 -12.33 -27.30
CA GLU A 65 14.01 -13.12 -28.45
C GLU A 65 13.29 -12.68 -29.74
N LYS A 66 11.97 -12.46 -29.69
CA LYS A 66 11.19 -11.95 -30.83
C LYS A 66 11.58 -10.53 -31.23
N PHE A 67 11.91 -9.67 -30.26
CA PHE A 67 12.39 -8.32 -30.55
C PHE A 67 13.72 -8.36 -31.34
N LEU A 68 14.66 -9.23 -30.96
CA LEU A 68 15.92 -9.38 -31.70
C LEU A 68 15.73 -9.92 -33.11
N ALA A 69 14.73 -10.79 -33.32
CA ALA A 69 14.43 -11.40 -34.60
C ALA A 69 13.55 -10.52 -35.52
N ALA A 70 13.01 -9.42 -35.01
CA ALA A 70 12.10 -8.57 -35.76
C ALA A 70 12.82 -7.77 -36.85
N ASP A 71 12.15 -7.56 -37.99
CA ASP A 71 12.71 -6.73 -39.06
C ASP A 71 12.99 -5.31 -38.55
N PRO A 72 14.18 -4.71 -38.82
CA PRO A 72 14.52 -3.39 -38.33
C PRO A 72 13.51 -2.28 -38.68
N GLY A 73 12.74 -2.42 -39.76
CA GLY A 73 11.73 -1.46 -40.19
C GLY A 73 10.52 -1.37 -39.26
N VAL A 74 10.21 -2.42 -38.48
CA VAL A 74 9.08 -2.42 -37.54
C VAL A 74 9.21 -1.38 -36.43
N TRP A 75 10.45 -0.98 -36.12
CA TRP A 75 10.75 -0.01 -35.06
C TRP A 75 10.41 1.43 -35.46
N ALA A 76 10.24 1.72 -36.76
CA ALA A 76 9.75 3.02 -37.21
C ALA A 76 8.30 3.29 -36.75
N ASN A 77 7.53 2.24 -36.44
CA ASN A 77 6.21 2.36 -35.83
C ASN A 77 6.35 2.87 -34.38
N PRO A 78 5.72 4.01 -34.02
CA PRO A 78 5.75 4.54 -32.66
C PRO A 78 5.27 3.55 -31.60
N GLN A 79 4.25 2.72 -31.90
CA GLN A 79 3.70 1.75 -30.95
C GLN A 79 4.72 0.67 -30.59
N ASN A 80 5.48 0.19 -31.58
CA ASN A 80 6.54 -0.80 -31.37
C ASN A 80 7.70 -0.21 -30.57
N SER A 81 8.10 1.03 -30.88
CA SER A 81 9.14 1.73 -30.11
C SER A 81 8.73 1.99 -28.66
N GLN A 82 7.49 2.39 -28.41
CA GLN A 82 6.94 2.55 -27.06
C GLN A 82 6.87 1.21 -26.32
N ALA A 83 6.51 0.14 -27.02
CA ALA A 83 6.47 -1.21 -26.46
C ALA A 83 7.84 -1.67 -25.95
N VAL A 84 8.95 -1.23 -26.55
CA VAL A 84 10.31 -1.50 -26.03
C VAL A 84 10.51 -0.89 -24.66
N VAL A 85 10.06 0.35 -24.46
CA VAL A 85 10.17 1.03 -23.15
C VAL A 85 9.27 0.35 -22.11
N ILE A 86 8.04 0.02 -22.47
CA ILE A 86 7.11 -0.71 -21.57
C ILE A 86 7.68 -2.09 -21.23
N TYR A 87 8.20 -2.83 -22.21
CA TYR A 87 8.86 -4.12 -22.02
C TYR A 87 9.99 -4.02 -21.00
N LEU A 88 10.86 -3.02 -21.15
CA LEU A 88 11.99 -2.77 -20.25
C LEU A 88 11.50 -2.52 -18.81
N LEU A 89 10.54 -1.59 -18.64
CA LEU A 89 9.97 -1.26 -17.33
C LEU A 89 9.15 -2.41 -16.71
N SER A 90 8.71 -3.38 -17.52
CA SER A 90 7.98 -4.58 -17.09
C SER A 90 8.90 -5.74 -16.69
N GLY A 91 10.22 -5.50 -16.57
CA GLY A 91 11.22 -6.52 -16.21
C GLY A 91 12.01 -7.08 -17.40
N GLY A 92 11.89 -6.45 -18.57
CA GLY A 92 12.63 -6.79 -19.78
C GLY A 92 14.14 -6.65 -19.63
N ALA A 93 14.87 -7.40 -20.45
CA ALA A 93 16.33 -7.45 -20.41
C ALA A 93 16.99 -6.22 -21.08
N PRO A 94 17.73 -5.36 -20.36
CA PRO A 94 18.34 -4.16 -20.94
C PRO A 94 19.38 -4.47 -22.03
N GLN A 95 20.07 -5.60 -21.93
CA GLN A 95 21.03 -6.09 -22.93
C GLN A 95 20.39 -6.47 -24.27
N ILE A 96 19.10 -6.83 -24.27
CA ILE A 96 18.34 -7.09 -25.50
C ILE A 96 18.00 -5.75 -26.15
N VAL A 97 17.45 -4.83 -25.36
CA VAL A 97 17.02 -3.51 -25.82
C VAL A 97 18.17 -2.71 -26.45
N ARG A 98 19.39 -2.81 -25.90
CA ARG A 98 20.58 -2.16 -26.48
C ARG A 98 20.96 -2.63 -27.88
N LYS A 99 20.58 -3.84 -28.27
CA LYS A 99 20.91 -4.40 -29.59
C LYS A 99 19.91 -3.98 -30.67
N LEU A 100 18.78 -3.40 -30.28
CA LEU A 100 17.78 -2.93 -31.22
C LEU A 100 18.26 -1.66 -31.93
N PRO A 101 17.83 -1.42 -33.18
CA PRO A 101 18.29 -0.28 -33.98
C PRO A 101 17.72 1.03 -33.45
N ARG A 102 18.44 1.67 -32.52
CA ARG A 102 17.99 2.89 -31.81
C ARG A 102 17.68 4.04 -32.77
N ASP A 103 18.45 4.17 -33.84
CA ASP A 103 18.30 5.17 -34.91
C ASP A 103 16.95 5.08 -35.63
N LYS A 104 16.33 3.89 -35.67
CA LYS A 104 15.03 3.66 -36.30
C LYS A 104 13.85 3.82 -35.35
N MET A 105 14.09 3.94 -34.05
CA MET A 105 13.03 3.99 -33.05
C MET A 105 12.41 5.38 -32.93
N ASN A 106 11.10 5.43 -33.09
CA ASN A 106 10.29 6.63 -32.88
C ASN A 106 9.78 6.70 -31.42
N VAL A 107 10.71 6.95 -30.49
CA VAL A 107 10.43 7.21 -29.08
C VAL A 107 11.37 8.29 -28.55
N ASP A 108 10.86 9.11 -27.65
CA ASP A 108 11.62 10.15 -26.97
C ASP A 108 12.88 9.56 -26.32
N GLU A 109 14.01 10.22 -26.56
CA GLU A 109 15.31 9.72 -26.13
C GLU A 109 15.48 9.73 -24.62
N ARG A 110 14.93 10.73 -23.92
CA ARG A 110 15.01 10.81 -22.46
C ARG A 110 14.19 9.70 -21.83
N LEU A 111 13.01 9.39 -22.38
CA LEU A 111 12.19 8.26 -21.94
C LEU A 111 12.92 6.92 -22.09
N PHE A 112 13.50 6.67 -23.26
CA PHE A 112 14.22 5.42 -23.53
C PHE A 112 15.45 5.28 -22.60
N ASN A 113 16.30 6.30 -22.55
CA ASN A 113 17.53 6.28 -21.74
C ASN A 113 17.21 6.24 -20.24
N GLY A 114 16.18 6.95 -19.79
CA GLY A 114 15.74 6.96 -18.39
C GLY A 114 15.20 5.60 -17.95
N ALA A 115 14.41 4.93 -18.79
CA ALA A 115 13.95 3.57 -18.52
C ALA A 115 15.12 2.57 -18.46
N LEU A 116 16.11 2.71 -19.34
CA LEU A 116 17.32 1.89 -19.33
C LEU A 116 18.16 2.12 -18.07
N ALA A 117 18.40 3.38 -17.71
CA ALA A 117 19.10 3.74 -16.47
C ALA A 117 18.38 3.17 -15.22
N TYR A 118 17.05 3.23 -15.19
CA TYR A 118 16.25 2.71 -14.09
C TYR A 118 16.46 1.20 -13.89
N VAL A 119 16.25 0.41 -14.95
CA VAL A 119 16.35 -1.05 -14.91
C VAL A 119 17.77 -1.53 -14.58
N GLU A 120 18.77 -0.73 -14.94
CA GLU A 120 20.18 -1.05 -14.67
C GLU A 120 20.69 -0.55 -13.32
N GLY A 121 19.81 0.01 -12.49
CA GLY A 121 20.18 0.48 -11.16
C GLY A 121 20.90 1.83 -11.12
N ARG A 122 21.01 2.55 -12.24
CA ARG A 122 21.56 3.92 -12.30
C ARG A 122 20.49 4.94 -11.86
N GLN A 123 20.17 4.93 -10.58
CA GLN A 123 19.02 5.65 -10.02
C GLN A 123 19.13 7.19 -10.14
N GLU A 124 20.33 7.77 -10.02
CA GLU A 124 20.52 9.23 -10.18
C GLU A 124 20.26 9.67 -11.61
N GLU A 125 20.90 9.01 -12.58
CA GLU A 125 20.69 9.27 -14.01
C GLU A 125 19.21 9.08 -14.41
N ALA A 126 18.58 8.00 -13.93
CA ALA A 126 17.16 7.76 -14.18
C ALA A 126 16.27 8.89 -13.62
N ARG A 127 16.59 9.42 -12.43
CA ARG A 127 15.87 10.58 -11.86
C ARG A 127 16.05 11.81 -12.73
N GLU A 128 17.27 12.15 -13.12
CA GLU A 128 17.55 13.32 -13.96
C GLU A 128 16.82 13.26 -15.31
N LEU A 129 16.81 12.09 -15.95
CA LEU A 129 16.18 11.91 -17.25
C LEU A 129 14.64 11.94 -17.16
N LEU A 130 14.07 11.30 -16.13
CA LEU A 130 12.62 11.09 -16.03
C LEU A 130 11.88 12.16 -15.21
N LYS A 131 12.55 13.02 -14.43
CA LYS A 131 11.88 13.99 -13.53
C LYS A 131 10.82 14.85 -14.23
N ASP A 132 11.19 15.41 -15.38
CA ASP A 132 10.36 16.39 -16.11
C ASP A 132 9.37 15.75 -17.10
N VAL A 133 9.40 14.42 -17.23
CA VAL A 133 8.43 13.71 -18.05
C VAL A 133 7.07 13.79 -17.38
N LYS A 134 6.07 14.30 -18.11
CA LYS A 134 4.68 14.38 -17.66
C LYS A 134 3.91 13.14 -18.12
N PRO A 135 3.54 12.20 -17.22
CA PRO A 135 2.92 10.94 -17.64
C PRO A 135 1.62 11.11 -18.42
N ARG A 136 0.84 12.14 -18.10
CA ARG A 136 -0.45 12.42 -18.75
C ARG A 136 -0.34 12.99 -20.16
N THR A 137 0.84 13.42 -20.60
CA THR A 137 1.04 13.98 -21.95
C THR A 137 1.55 12.96 -22.95
N ILE A 138 1.77 11.71 -22.53
CA ILE A 138 2.18 10.59 -23.37
C ILE A 138 1.11 9.49 -23.37
N PRO A 139 1.12 8.54 -24.33
CA PRO A 139 0.12 7.48 -24.39
C PRO A 139 -0.02 6.73 -23.07
N SER A 140 -1.25 6.47 -22.62
CA SER A 140 -1.56 5.97 -21.27
C SER A 140 -0.78 4.72 -20.86
N GLY A 141 -0.63 3.76 -21.78
CA GLY A 141 0.17 2.54 -21.60
C GLY A 141 1.60 2.80 -21.14
N LEU A 142 2.25 3.79 -21.75
CA LEU A 142 3.60 4.21 -21.40
C LEU A 142 3.60 5.16 -20.20
N GLY A 143 2.65 6.10 -20.17
CA GLY A 143 2.48 7.08 -19.10
C GLY A 143 2.35 6.42 -17.73
N GLY A 144 1.46 5.43 -17.57
CA GLY A 144 1.28 4.75 -16.29
C GLY A 144 2.52 4.00 -15.80
N GLN A 145 3.28 3.39 -16.71
CA GLN A 145 4.55 2.72 -16.38
C GLN A 145 5.62 3.72 -15.93
N VAL A 146 5.76 4.82 -16.66
CA VAL A 146 6.71 5.90 -16.30
C VAL A 146 6.33 6.52 -14.97
N ALA A 147 5.03 6.76 -14.73
CA ALA A 147 4.52 7.31 -13.48
C ALA A 147 4.82 6.39 -12.29
N LEU A 148 4.65 5.08 -12.45
CA LEU A 148 5.01 4.10 -11.42
C LEU A 148 6.51 4.12 -11.10
N VAL A 149 7.36 4.23 -12.13
CA VAL A 149 8.81 4.32 -11.99
C VAL A 149 9.23 5.62 -11.29
N GLN A 150 8.65 6.76 -11.68
CA GLN A 150 8.87 8.03 -10.99
C GLN A 150 8.45 7.92 -9.52
N GLY A 151 7.28 7.34 -9.22
CA GLY A 151 6.84 7.08 -7.86
C GLY A 151 7.87 6.27 -7.05
N ALA A 152 8.48 5.26 -7.65
CA ALA A 152 9.53 4.47 -7.00
C ALA A 152 10.85 5.25 -6.81
N LEU A 153 11.32 5.97 -7.83
CA LEU A 153 12.58 6.70 -7.84
C LEU A 153 12.59 7.84 -6.80
N PHE A 154 11.47 8.53 -6.65
CA PHE A 154 11.38 9.73 -5.83
C PHE A 154 10.81 9.48 -4.43
N ALA A 155 10.36 8.25 -4.11
CA ALA A 155 9.72 7.91 -2.84
C ALA A 155 10.49 8.37 -1.59
N ARG A 156 11.82 8.32 -1.61
CA ARG A 156 12.68 8.73 -0.46
C ARG A 156 13.12 10.18 -0.51
N ALA A 157 13.23 10.77 -1.71
CA ALA A 157 13.81 12.09 -1.90
C ALA A 157 12.75 13.19 -1.94
N GLU A 158 11.62 12.93 -2.61
CA GLU A 158 10.55 13.90 -2.86
C GLU A 158 9.18 13.18 -2.71
N ALA A 159 8.79 12.89 -1.47
CA ALA A 159 7.60 12.06 -1.17
C ALA A 159 6.30 12.60 -1.80
N SER A 160 6.06 13.91 -1.76
CA SER A 160 4.86 14.52 -2.37
C SER A 160 4.82 14.32 -3.88
N PHE A 161 5.97 14.46 -4.55
CA PHE A 161 6.09 14.20 -5.99
C PHE A 161 5.85 12.71 -6.29
N ALA A 162 6.43 11.82 -5.49
CA ALA A 162 6.20 10.38 -5.65
C ALA A 162 4.72 10.02 -5.49
N ILE A 163 4.02 10.59 -4.51
CA ILE A 163 2.57 10.40 -4.31
C ILE A 163 1.79 10.86 -5.55
N GLU A 164 2.08 12.04 -6.08
CA GLU A 164 1.42 12.55 -7.30
C GLU A 164 1.65 11.64 -8.52
N ARG A 165 2.85 11.09 -8.67
CA ARG A 165 3.15 10.16 -9.77
C ARG A 165 2.50 8.79 -9.57
N LEU A 166 2.30 8.34 -8.33
CA LEU A 166 1.55 7.11 -8.06
C LEU A 166 0.05 7.29 -8.30
N ASP A 167 -0.51 8.48 -8.03
CA ASP A 167 -1.87 8.86 -8.46
C ASP A 167 -2.00 8.77 -9.99
N ASP A 168 -1.04 9.32 -10.73
CA ASP A 168 -1.02 9.25 -12.19
C ASP A 168 -0.97 7.80 -12.69
N ALA A 169 -0.13 6.95 -12.09
CA ALA A 169 -0.06 5.53 -12.44
C ALA A 169 -1.42 4.82 -12.27
N ARG A 170 -2.12 5.08 -11.15
CA ARG A 170 -3.44 4.53 -10.85
C ARG A 170 -4.51 5.01 -11.83
N LEU A 171 -4.50 6.30 -12.18
CA LEU A 171 -5.48 6.90 -13.08
C LEU A 171 -5.25 6.50 -14.54
N LEU A 172 -4.00 6.29 -14.95
CA LEU A 172 -3.65 5.94 -16.33
C LEU A 172 -3.83 4.45 -16.64
N LEU A 173 -3.62 3.57 -15.66
CA LEU A 173 -3.70 2.11 -15.83
C LEU A 173 -4.53 1.43 -14.74
N PRO A 174 -5.82 1.79 -14.57
CA PRO A 174 -6.69 1.15 -13.60
C PRO A 174 -6.97 -0.31 -13.96
N GLY A 175 -7.19 -1.15 -12.96
CA GLY A 175 -7.46 -2.59 -13.11
C GLY A 175 -6.23 -3.43 -13.48
N THR A 176 -5.03 -2.85 -13.46
CA THR A 176 -3.78 -3.50 -13.89
C THR A 176 -2.85 -3.78 -12.72
N LEU A 177 -1.80 -4.57 -12.97
CA LEU A 177 -0.69 -4.72 -12.02
C LEU A 177 0.00 -3.39 -11.69
N VAL A 178 -0.01 -2.42 -12.61
CA VAL A 178 0.55 -1.09 -12.36
C VAL A 178 -0.25 -0.35 -11.30
N GLU A 179 -1.58 -0.37 -11.35
CA GLU A 179 -2.42 0.24 -10.30
C GLU A 179 -2.20 -0.44 -8.96
N GLU A 180 -2.16 -1.78 -8.93
CA GLU A 180 -1.92 -2.56 -7.71
C GLU A 180 -0.58 -2.19 -7.06
N ALA A 181 0.46 -2.11 -7.89
CA ALA A 181 1.81 -1.78 -7.46
C ALA A 181 1.95 -0.32 -7.05
N ALA A 182 1.16 0.58 -7.64
CA ALA A 182 1.08 1.98 -7.23
C ALA A 182 0.37 2.12 -5.89
N LEU A 183 -0.80 1.49 -5.71
CA LEU A 183 -1.55 1.46 -4.45
C LEU A 183 -0.69 1.01 -3.27
N ARG A 184 0.00 -0.14 -3.38
CA ARG A 184 0.85 -0.65 -2.29
C ARG A 184 1.94 0.31 -1.88
N ARG A 185 2.53 1.05 -2.83
CA ARG A 185 3.59 2.03 -2.55
C ARG A 185 3.01 3.31 -1.97
N GLU A 186 1.93 3.80 -2.56
CA GLU A 186 1.32 5.06 -2.21
C GLU A 186 0.72 5.02 -0.80
N ILE A 187 0.02 3.94 -0.44
CA ILE A 187 -0.54 3.73 0.91
C ILE A 187 0.52 3.93 1.99
N LEU A 188 1.75 3.42 1.76
CA LEU A 188 2.84 3.56 2.73
C LEU A 188 3.36 5.00 2.79
N LEU A 189 3.46 5.70 1.65
CA LEU A 189 3.92 7.08 1.59
C LEU A 189 2.91 8.05 2.22
N VAL A 190 1.62 7.92 1.90
CA VAL A 190 0.59 8.77 2.52
C VAL A 190 0.46 8.49 4.02
N GLY A 191 0.72 7.24 4.43
CA GLY A 191 0.75 6.90 5.85
C GLY A 191 1.92 7.55 6.60
N GLN A 192 3.08 7.70 5.95
CA GLN A 192 4.23 8.43 6.49
C GLN A 192 3.99 9.94 6.51
N ALA A 193 3.27 10.47 5.51
CA ALA A 193 2.85 11.87 5.46
C ALA A 193 1.68 12.20 6.42
N GLU A 194 1.16 11.19 7.13
CA GLU A 194 0.02 11.28 8.03
C GLU A 194 -1.28 11.82 7.40
N ASP A 195 -1.42 11.67 6.08
CA ASP A 195 -2.66 11.94 5.35
C ASP A 195 -3.64 10.78 5.51
N PHE A 196 -4.39 10.81 6.62
CA PHE A 196 -5.27 9.73 7.01
C PHE A 196 -6.43 9.49 6.01
N ASP A 197 -7.02 10.56 5.48
CA ASP A 197 -8.18 10.42 4.59
C ASP A 197 -7.77 9.79 3.26
N LYS A 198 -6.61 10.21 2.70
CA LYS A 198 -6.06 9.55 1.52
C LYS A 198 -5.61 8.13 1.83
N PHE A 199 -4.97 7.89 2.97
CA PHE A 199 -4.58 6.55 3.42
C PHE A 199 -5.79 5.59 3.47
N GLU A 200 -6.89 6.01 4.08
CA GLU A 200 -8.11 5.20 4.17
C GLU A 200 -8.69 4.93 2.78
N PHE A 201 -8.82 5.97 1.96
CA PHE A 201 -9.34 5.85 0.59
C PHE A 201 -8.55 4.83 -0.23
N LEU A 202 -7.22 4.95 -0.24
CA LEU A 202 -6.35 4.05 -0.99
C LEU A 202 -6.37 2.61 -0.44
N THR A 203 -6.38 2.45 0.88
CA THR A 203 -6.45 1.14 1.53
C THR A 203 -7.77 0.43 1.20
N LEU A 204 -8.90 1.15 1.20
CA LEU A 204 -10.20 0.62 0.79
C LEU A 204 -10.23 0.24 -0.69
N ALA A 205 -9.59 1.03 -1.56
CA ALA A 205 -9.45 0.70 -2.98
C ALA A 205 -8.64 -0.59 -3.18
N TYR A 206 -7.50 -0.72 -2.49
CA TYR A 206 -6.67 -1.92 -2.53
C TYR A 206 -7.44 -3.16 -2.05
N LEU A 207 -8.12 -3.07 -0.91
CA LEU A 207 -8.90 -4.18 -0.36
C LEU A 207 -10.04 -4.64 -1.28
N ARG A 208 -10.63 -3.71 -2.04
CA ARG A 208 -11.72 -4.01 -2.96
C ARG A 208 -11.26 -4.78 -4.19
N HIS A 209 -10.12 -4.39 -4.76
CA HIS A 209 -9.68 -4.88 -6.06
C HIS A 209 -8.54 -5.91 -5.98
N TYR A 210 -7.65 -5.78 -5.00
CA TYR A 210 -6.34 -6.46 -5.00
C TYR A 210 -6.04 -7.24 -3.72
N ARG A 211 -7.05 -7.54 -2.89
CA ARG A 211 -6.88 -8.35 -1.68
C ARG A 211 -6.29 -9.74 -1.94
N ASN A 212 -6.47 -10.27 -3.15
CA ASN A 212 -5.98 -11.58 -3.58
C ASN A 212 -4.67 -11.50 -4.38
N SER A 213 -4.11 -10.29 -4.56
CA SER A 213 -2.82 -10.10 -5.24
C SER A 213 -1.77 -11.03 -4.65
N ILE A 214 -0.90 -11.57 -5.51
CA ILE A 214 0.26 -12.36 -5.06
C ILE A 214 1.18 -11.56 -4.14
N TYR A 215 1.15 -10.23 -4.25
CA TYR A 215 1.93 -9.32 -3.42
C TYR A 215 1.25 -8.92 -2.10
N ALA A 216 0.01 -9.38 -1.84
CA ALA A 216 -0.74 -8.99 -0.64
C ALA A 216 -0.03 -9.37 0.66
N GLY A 217 0.65 -10.53 0.71
CA GLY A 217 1.37 -10.99 1.90
C GLY A 217 2.47 -10.02 2.35
N ASP A 218 3.39 -9.67 1.43
CA ASP A 218 4.47 -8.68 1.70
C ASP A 218 3.87 -7.29 1.99
N PHE A 219 2.82 -6.90 1.27
CA PHE A 219 2.13 -5.65 1.54
C PHE A 219 1.62 -5.55 2.98
N TRP A 220 0.94 -6.57 3.50
CA TRP A 220 0.41 -6.53 4.87
C TRP A 220 1.49 -6.45 5.94
N GLN A 221 2.66 -7.06 5.70
CA GLN A 221 3.80 -6.91 6.61
C GLN A 221 4.31 -5.47 6.65
N ARG A 222 4.46 -4.83 5.48
CA ARG A 222 4.90 -3.43 5.39
C ARG A 222 3.84 -2.47 5.91
N PHE A 223 2.57 -2.73 5.61
CA PHE A 223 1.42 -1.98 6.12
C PHE A 223 1.38 -2.00 7.65
N SER A 224 1.55 -3.19 8.25
CA SER A 224 1.66 -3.34 9.70
C SER A 224 2.80 -2.49 10.27
N THR A 225 3.97 -2.54 9.65
CA THR A 225 5.13 -1.73 10.05
C THR A 225 4.82 -0.23 9.96
N GLY A 226 4.26 0.23 8.85
CA GLY A 226 3.86 1.63 8.66
C GLY A 226 2.83 2.12 9.69
N LEU A 227 1.87 1.28 10.05
CA LEU A 227 0.91 1.59 11.12
C LEU A 227 1.57 1.78 12.48
N THR A 228 2.62 1.01 12.81
CA THR A 228 3.34 1.18 14.08
C THR A 228 4.23 2.40 14.13
N GLN A 229 4.71 2.86 12.97
CA GLN A 229 5.62 4.00 12.85
C GLN A 229 4.87 5.33 12.78
N SER A 230 3.64 5.33 12.29
CA SER A 230 2.78 6.52 12.16
C SER A 230 1.86 6.76 13.37
N SER A 231 1.17 7.90 13.39
CA SER A 231 0.09 8.18 14.34
C SER A 231 -1.31 7.78 13.85
N LEU A 232 -1.42 7.13 12.68
CA LEU A 232 -2.69 6.88 11.99
C LEU A 232 -3.70 6.09 12.84
N ALA A 233 -3.22 5.18 13.68
CA ALA A 233 -4.06 4.32 14.49
C ALA A 233 -4.16 4.75 15.96
N LEU A 234 -3.60 5.90 16.34
CA LEU A 234 -3.45 6.32 17.74
C LEU A 234 -4.61 7.15 18.29
N ASP A 235 -5.53 7.58 17.44
CA ASP A 235 -6.77 8.26 17.80
C ASP A 235 -7.96 7.28 17.74
N GLU A 236 -8.93 7.40 18.65
CA GLU A 236 -10.08 6.48 18.73
C GLU A 236 -10.96 6.52 17.48
N ARG A 237 -11.19 7.71 16.90
CA ARG A 237 -12.03 7.85 15.70
C ARG A 237 -11.34 7.24 14.49
N ARG A 238 -10.03 7.50 14.35
CA ARG A 238 -9.21 6.89 13.30
C ARG A 238 -9.07 5.38 13.49
N PHE A 239 -8.93 4.90 14.73
CA PHE A 239 -8.91 3.47 15.04
C PHE A 239 -10.21 2.79 14.61
N ALA A 240 -11.38 3.39 14.88
CA ALA A 240 -12.66 2.83 14.43
C ALA A 240 -12.74 2.68 12.90
N ARG A 241 -12.24 3.69 12.16
CA ARG A 241 -12.11 3.66 10.70
C ARG A 241 -11.14 2.56 10.22
N ILE A 242 -9.97 2.44 10.84
CA ILE A 242 -9.02 1.34 10.57
C ILE A 242 -9.67 -0.02 10.85
N ALA A 243 -10.33 -0.19 11.99
CA ALA A 243 -11.01 -1.43 12.35
C ALA A 243 -12.02 -1.83 11.26
N ALA A 244 -12.82 -0.89 10.75
CA ALA A 244 -13.75 -1.14 9.65
C ALA A 244 -13.05 -1.57 8.35
N MET A 245 -11.85 -1.08 8.04
CA MET A 245 -11.04 -1.57 6.92
C MET A 245 -10.56 -3.00 7.16
N LEU A 246 -10.06 -3.28 8.36
CA LEU A 246 -9.53 -4.60 8.72
C LEU A 246 -10.61 -5.70 8.76
N GLU A 247 -11.89 -5.34 8.83
CA GLU A 247 -12.99 -6.29 8.66
C GLU A 247 -12.99 -7.01 7.30
N LYS A 248 -12.29 -6.46 6.30
CA LYS A 248 -12.20 -7.00 4.93
C LYS A 248 -11.05 -7.99 4.72
N ILE A 249 -10.18 -8.17 5.71
CA ILE A 249 -9.06 -9.12 5.66
C ILE A 249 -9.34 -10.36 6.52
N GLU A 250 -8.57 -11.41 6.30
CA GLU A 250 -8.68 -12.69 7.00
C GLU A 250 -8.52 -12.54 8.52
N ARG A 251 -9.27 -13.36 9.28
CA ARG A 251 -9.31 -13.36 10.75
C ARG A 251 -7.92 -13.38 11.39
N ALA A 252 -7.04 -14.26 10.92
CA ALA A 252 -5.69 -14.42 11.47
C ALA A 252 -4.82 -13.18 11.26
N SER A 253 -4.85 -12.57 10.08
CA SER A 253 -4.12 -11.34 9.76
C SER A 253 -4.65 -10.15 10.57
N ARG A 254 -5.99 -10.09 10.74
CA ARG A 254 -6.66 -9.08 11.56
C ARG A 254 -6.25 -9.15 13.04
N LEU A 255 -6.25 -10.34 13.63
CA LEU A 255 -5.78 -10.56 15.00
C LEU A 255 -4.35 -10.04 15.20
N LYS A 256 -3.43 -10.42 14.29
CA LYS A 256 -2.04 -9.98 14.34
C LYS A 256 -1.93 -8.45 14.28
N LEU A 257 -2.68 -7.80 13.39
CA LEU A 257 -2.67 -6.34 13.26
C LEU A 257 -3.20 -5.64 14.52
N TYR A 258 -4.29 -6.12 15.12
CA TYR A 258 -4.79 -5.53 16.37
C TYR A 258 -3.78 -5.65 17.51
N LEU A 259 -3.09 -6.79 17.66
CA LEU A 259 -2.03 -6.94 18.65
C LEU A 259 -0.84 -6.01 18.40
N VAL A 260 -0.50 -5.78 17.12
CA VAL A 260 0.54 -4.83 16.73
C VAL A 260 0.15 -3.39 17.06
N ILE A 261 -1.09 -3.00 16.75
CA ILE A 261 -1.65 -1.68 17.07
C ILE A 261 -1.71 -1.48 18.59
N ALA A 262 -2.20 -2.47 19.34
CA ALA A 262 -2.29 -2.41 20.80
C ALA A 262 -0.92 -2.15 21.44
N ARG A 263 0.11 -2.88 21.02
CA ARG A 263 1.48 -2.69 21.50
C ARG A 263 2.02 -1.30 21.15
N ALA A 264 1.85 -0.86 19.91
CA ALA A 264 2.35 0.44 19.46
C ALA A 264 1.66 1.60 20.20
N ALA A 265 0.34 1.51 20.38
CA ALA A 265 -0.45 2.46 21.16
C ALA A 265 0.02 2.51 22.62
N MET A 266 0.25 1.34 23.23
CA MET A 266 0.70 1.25 24.62
C MET A 266 2.04 1.91 24.84
N VAL A 267 3.02 1.63 23.98
CA VAL A 267 4.37 2.24 24.05
C VAL A 267 4.30 3.76 23.90
N ARG A 268 3.31 4.27 23.17
CA ARG A 268 3.08 5.72 22.98
C ARG A 268 2.10 6.33 23.99
N GLY A 269 1.71 5.58 25.03
CA GLY A 269 0.81 6.06 26.09
C GLY A 269 -0.66 6.23 25.66
N GLN A 270 -1.06 5.69 24.51
CA GLN A 270 -2.42 5.82 23.98
C GLN A 270 -3.33 4.73 24.55
N LEU A 271 -3.74 4.91 25.81
CA LEU A 271 -4.46 3.88 26.57
C LEU A 271 -5.81 3.50 25.94
N ALA A 272 -6.56 4.46 25.39
CA ALA A 272 -7.85 4.20 24.77
C ALA A 272 -7.73 3.25 23.57
N VAL A 273 -6.81 3.53 22.64
CA VAL A 273 -6.52 2.65 21.50
C VAL A 273 -5.94 1.32 21.96
N THR A 274 -5.07 1.32 22.97
CA THR A 274 -4.51 0.09 23.54
C THR A 274 -5.62 -0.85 24.02
N ARG A 275 -6.59 -0.31 24.76
CA ARG A 275 -7.77 -1.03 25.24
C ARG A 275 -8.61 -1.55 24.07
N LEU A 276 -9.01 -0.66 23.15
CA LEU A 276 -9.87 -1.01 22.01
C LEU A 276 -9.24 -2.08 21.11
N ALA A 277 -7.95 -1.96 20.80
CA ALA A 277 -7.22 -2.94 20.01
C ALA A 277 -7.06 -4.27 20.76
N GLY A 278 -6.79 -4.23 22.07
CA GLY A 278 -6.77 -5.42 22.93
C GLY A 278 -8.12 -6.15 22.95
N GLU A 279 -9.23 -5.42 23.07
CA GLU A 279 -10.59 -5.98 23.02
C GLU A 279 -10.88 -6.66 21.68
N ARG A 280 -10.54 -6.00 20.56
CA ARG A 280 -10.69 -6.61 19.23
C ARG A 280 -9.83 -7.85 19.09
N ALA A 281 -8.58 -7.83 19.55
CA ALA A 281 -7.72 -9.01 19.54
C ALA A 281 -8.32 -10.16 20.39
N LEU A 282 -8.87 -9.87 21.57
CA LEU A 282 -9.52 -10.87 22.41
C LEU A 282 -10.69 -11.56 21.68
N THR A 283 -11.54 -10.79 21.01
CA THR A 283 -12.67 -11.36 20.24
C THR A 283 -12.25 -12.28 19.10
N LEU A 284 -11.03 -12.13 18.59
CA LEU A 284 -10.51 -12.88 17.45
C LEU A 284 -9.57 -14.01 17.87
N SER A 285 -9.06 -13.99 19.09
CA SER A 285 -8.11 -14.98 19.60
C SER A 285 -8.80 -16.28 20.01
N ASP A 286 -8.16 -17.42 19.73
CA ASP A 286 -8.64 -18.72 20.19
C ASP A 286 -8.36 -18.88 21.70
N ASP A 287 -9.17 -19.69 22.38
CA ASP A 287 -9.01 -19.94 23.81
C ASP A 287 -7.63 -20.54 24.14
N ALA A 288 -7.09 -20.15 25.29
CA ALA A 288 -5.77 -20.57 25.78
C ALA A 288 -4.56 -20.28 24.86
N SER A 289 -4.73 -19.50 23.79
CA SER A 289 -3.65 -19.12 22.86
C SER A 289 -2.74 -18.03 23.43
N ALA A 290 -1.48 -17.98 22.96
CA ALA A 290 -0.54 -16.91 23.28
C ALA A 290 -1.05 -15.53 22.85
N ASP A 291 -1.74 -15.46 21.71
CA ASP A 291 -2.34 -14.20 21.22
C ASP A 291 -3.46 -13.71 22.14
N ARG A 292 -4.22 -14.63 22.78
CA ARG A 292 -5.23 -14.27 23.79
C ARG A 292 -4.60 -13.69 25.06
N GLU A 293 -3.52 -14.29 25.56
CA GLU A 293 -2.77 -13.75 26.70
C GLU A 293 -2.20 -12.36 26.40
N ARG A 294 -1.67 -12.15 25.20
CA ARG A 294 -1.21 -10.83 24.76
C ARG A 294 -2.35 -9.81 24.69
N ALA A 295 -3.52 -10.22 24.23
CA ALA A 295 -4.69 -9.35 24.15
C ALA A 295 -5.22 -8.98 25.55
N HIS A 296 -5.26 -9.93 26.49
CA HIS A 296 -5.53 -9.68 27.92
C HIS A 296 -4.49 -8.74 28.53
N PHE A 297 -3.21 -8.94 28.21
CA PHE A 297 -2.15 -8.06 28.68
C PHE A 297 -2.39 -6.61 28.25
N PHE A 298 -2.57 -6.33 26.95
CA PHE A 298 -2.77 -4.96 26.48
C PHE A 298 -4.06 -4.33 27.04
N ARG A 299 -5.17 -5.06 27.07
CA ARG A 299 -6.44 -4.56 27.65
C ARG A 299 -6.30 -4.28 29.14
N GLY A 300 -5.78 -5.23 29.90
CA GLY A 300 -5.57 -5.11 31.35
C GLY A 300 -4.61 -3.97 31.69
N ALA A 301 -3.54 -3.80 30.91
CA ALA A 301 -2.58 -2.70 31.04
C ALA A 301 -3.23 -1.33 30.91
N ALA A 302 -4.07 -1.15 29.87
CA ALA A 302 -4.78 0.09 29.67
C ALA A 302 -5.75 0.39 30.83
N ARG A 303 -6.50 -0.61 31.31
CA ARG A 303 -7.47 -0.48 32.41
C ARG A 303 -6.82 -0.24 33.77
N ALA A 304 -5.67 -0.87 34.02
CA ALA A 304 -4.94 -0.73 35.29
C ALA A 304 -4.39 0.70 35.51
N LEU A 305 -4.37 1.54 34.48
CA LEU A 305 -3.91 2.93 34.54
C LEU A 305 -5.06 3.94 34.49
N THR A 306 -6.31 3.50 34.65
CA THR A 306 -7.51 4.36 34.69
C THR A 306 -8.30 4.14 35.99
N ASP A 307 -9.54 4.64 36.02
CA ASP A 307 -10.55 4.37 37.04
C ASP A 307 -10.94 2.88 37.15
N GLU A 308 -10.59 2.05 36.17
CA GLU A 308 -10.75 0.59 36.20
C GLU A 308 -9.58 -0.17 36.85
N TYR A 309 -8.77 0.53 37.67
CA TYR A 309 -7.54 0.03 38.28
C TYR A 309 -7.64 -1.40 38.83
N ASP A 310 -8.61 -1.68 39.70
CA ASP A 310 -8.70 -2.98 40.39
C ASP A 310 -8.96 -4.12 39.41
N GLY A 311 -9.84 -3.88 38.43
CA GLY A 311 -10.17 -4.85 37.39
C GLY A 311 -9.00 -5.08 36.42
N GLY A 312 -8.31 -4.01 36.03
CA GLY A 312 -7.12 -4.10 35.18
C GLY A 312 -5.96 -4.83 35.87
N LEU A 313 -5.68 -4.50 37.13
CA LEU A 313 -4.61 -5.14 37.90
C LEU A 313 -4.91 -6.63 38.16
N ALA A 314 -6.17 -6.97 38.45
CA ALA A 314 -6.58 -8.38 38.59
C ALA A 314 -6.37 -9.15 37.27
N GLU A 315 -6.74 -8.56 36.14
CA GLU A 315 -6.51 -9.13 34.81
C GLU A 315 -5.01 -9.35 34.52
N LEU A 316 -4.16 -8.36 34.82
CA LEU A 316 -2.71 -8.48 34.66
C LEU A 316 -2.08 -9.57 35.54
N LYS A 317 -2.61 -9.77 36.76
CA LYS A 317 -2.13 -10.81 37.68
C LYS A 317 -2.56 -12.22 37.25
N ALA A 318 -3.65 -12.34 36.51
CA ALA A 318 -4.18 -13.63 36.04
C ALA A 318 -3.48 -14.15 34.77
N LEU A 319 -2.63 -13.34 34.13
CA LEU A 319 -1.93 -13.71 32.90
C LEU A 319 -1.01 -14.93 33.08
N ASP A 320 -1.05 -15.84 32.11
CA ASP A 320 -0.03 -16.87 31.97
C ASP A 320 1.22 -16.27 31.29
N ARG A 321 2.16 -15.83 32.12
CA ARG A 321 3.41 -15.20 31.67
C ARG A 321 4.25 -16.09 30.75
N SER A 322 4.11 -17.42 30.84
CA SER A 322 4.89 -18.35 30.02
C SER A 322 4.50 -18.32 28.54
N LYS A 323 3.28 -17.84 28.24
CA LYS A 323 2.75 -17.70 26.88
C LYS A 323 3.02 -16.33 26.26
N LEU A 324 3.53 -15.37 27.03
CA LEU A 324 3.86 -14.05 26.50
C LEU A 324 5.19 -14.09 25.75
N PRO A 325 5.31 -13.40 24.59
CA PRO A 325 6.59 -13.24 23.93
C PRO A 325 7.59 -12.51 24.83
N GLU A 326 8.86 -12.89 24.76
CA GLU A 326 9.94 -12.29 25.57
C GLU A 326 9.96 -10.76 25.50
N ARG A 327 9.68 -10.20 24.31
CA ARG A 327 9.62 -8.74 24.07
C ARG A 327 8.48 -8.00 24.79
N ASP A 328 7.47 -8.72 25.28
CA ASP A 328 6.29 -8.15 25.95
C ASP A 328 6.43 -8.28 27.49
N VAL A 329 7.31 -9.15 28.00
CA VAL A 329 7.54 -9.34 29.44
C VAL A 329 8.07 -8.08 30.16
N PRO A 330 9.09 -7.36 29.65
CA PRO A 330 9.52 -6.10 30.26
C PRO A 330 8.41 -5.04 30.30
N LEU A 331 7.58 -5.00 29.26
CA LEU A 331 6.48 -4.06 29.16
C LEU A 331 5.39 -4.38 30.20
N LEU A 332 5.11 -5.67 30.43
CA LEU A 332 4.20 -6.10 31.51
C LEU A 332 4.74 -5.69 32.87
N ASN A 333 6.01 -5.99 33.17
CA ASN A 333 6.62 -5.66 34.46
C ASN A 333 6.60 -4.15 34.72
N ALA A 334 6.97 -3.34 33.73
CA ALA A 334 6.92 -1.88 33.83
C ALA A 334 5.49 -1.37 34.08
N THR A 335 4.49 -1.97 33.44
CA THR A 335 3.08 -1.59 33.61
C THR A 335 2.56 -1.91 34.99
N VAL A 336 2.84 -3.12 35.50
CA VAL A 336 2.43 -3.51 36.85
C VAL A 336 3.08 -2.59 37.88
N GLN A 337 4.37 -2.29 37.70
CA GLN A 337 5.08 -1.37 38.59
C GLN A 337 4.47 0.03 38.55
N LEU A 338 4.23 0.57 37.36
CA LEU A 338 3.60 1.89 37.18
C LEU A 338 2.21 1.94 37.83
N ALA A 339 1.38 0.92 37.64
CA ALA A 339 0.05 0.85 38.25
C ALA A 339 0.14 0.87 39.80
N LEU A 340 1.09 0.13 40.38
CA LEU A 340 1.33 0.15 41.82
C LEU A 340 1.83 1.51 42.32
N ASP A 341 2.71 2.16 41.56
CA ASP A 341 3.29 3.45 41.92
C ASP A 341 2.26 4.59 41.87
N VAL A 342 1.38 4.61 40.86
CA VAL A 342 0.29 5.59 40.76
C VAL A 342 -0.66 5.51 41.96
N ARG A 343 -0.81 4.34 42.58
CA ARG A 343 -1.68 4.14 43.74
C ARG A 343 -1.01 4.46 45.08
N LYS A 344 0.32 4.61 45.13
CA LYS A 344 1.01 4.99 46.36
C LYS A 344 0.55 6.39 46.77
N PRO A 345 0.09 6.58 48.02
CA PRO A 345 -0.22 7.92 48.51
C PRO A 345 1.06 8.78 48.44
N PHE A 346 0.96 9.96 47.84
CA PHE A 346 2.08 10.91 47.79
C PHE A 346 2.54 11.23 49.22
N PRO A 347 3.79 10.92 49.61
CA PRO A 347 4.31 11.33 50.90
C PRO A 347 4.53 12.84 50.87
N GLY A 348 3.54 13.61 51.32
CA GLY A 348 3.61 15.08 51.35
C GLY A 348 2.27 15.82 51.21
N GLY A 349 1.17 15.13 50.91
CA GLY A 349 -0.15 15.74 50.97
C GLY A 349 -0.72 15.66 52.39
N ALA A 350 -0.33 16.57 53.28
CA ALA A 350 -1.24 16.91 54.37
C ALA A 350 -2.59 17.22 53.71
N ALA A 351 -3.65 16.52 54.13
CA ALA A 351 -5.00 16.91 53.79
C ALA A 351 -5.14 18.37 54.23
N ILE A 352 -5.09 19.30 53.28
CA ILE A 352 -5.59 20.64 53.50
C ILE A 352 -7.07 20.37 53.76
N ALA A 353 -7.44 20.44 55.04
CA ALA A 353 -8.81 20.51 55.47
C ALA A 353 -9.50 21.49 54.51
N ALA A 354 -10.57 21.02 53.88
CA ALA A 354 -11.38 21.81 52.96
C ALA A 354 -11.99 22.98 53.72
N ASP A 355 -11.22 24.04 53.93
CA ASP A 355 -11.69 25.32 54.42
C ASP A 355 -11.70 26.27 53.23
N LYS A 356 -12.90 26.41 52.67
CA LYS A 356 -13.33 27.18 51.50
C LYS A 356 -12.63 26.83 50.17
N PRO A 357 -13.40 26.65 49.07
CA PRO A 357 -12.80 26.62 47.74
C PRO A 357 -12.05 27.95 47.52
N PRO A 358 -10.82 27.93 46.99
CA PRO A 358 -10.14 29.16 46.60
C PRO A 358 -11.05 29.90 45.62
N ALA A 359 -11.16 31.22 45.79
CA ALA A 359 -11.90 32.05 44.85
C ALA A 359 -11.41 31.75 43.44
N THR A 360 -12.33 31.30 42.59
CA THR A 360 -12.13 31.06 41.17
C THR A 360 -11.27 32.19 40.60
N PRO A 361 -10.08 31.95 40.03
CA PRO A 361 -9.42 33.00 39.26
C PRO A 361 -10.41 33.42 38.18
N ALA A 362 -10.69 34.72 38.14
CA ALA A 362 -11.69 35.33 37.30
C ALA A 362 -11.66 34.72 35.90
N ARG A 363 -12.87 34.45 35.35
CA ARG A 363 -13.09 34.19 33.92
C ARG A 363 -12.06 34.99 33.12
N LEU A 364 -11.26 34.29 32.31
CA LEU A 364 -10.48 34.90 31.25
C LEU A 364 -11.37 35.94 30.57
N ASP A 365 -10.98 37.21 30.69
CA ASP A 365 -11.73 38.31 30.10
C ASP A 365 -11.58 38.24 28.58
N LEU A 366 -12.51 37.50 27.95
CA LEU A 366 -12.64 37.33 26.51
C LEU A 366 -12.80 38.69 25.78
N ALA A 367 -13.19 39.77 26.48
CA ALA A 367 -13.22 41.11 25.90
C ALA A 367 -11.81 41.66 25.63
N SER A 368 -10.86 41.44 26.55
CA SER A 368 -9.45 41.82 26.35
C SER A 368 -8.77 41.02 25.22
N SER A 369 -9.18 39.76 25.04
CA SER A 369 -8.65 38.89 23.98
C SER A 369 -9.21 39.24 22.59
N THR A 370 -10.47 39.64 22.51
CA THR A 370 -11.11 40.10 21.25
C THR A 370 -10.59 41.48 20.82
N VAL A 371 -10.32 42.39 21.75
CA VAL A 371 -9.69 43.69 21.45
C VAL A 371 -8.24 43.51 20.98
N THR A 372 -7.49 42.59 21.57
CA THR A 372 -6.12 42.26 21.15
C THR A 372 -6.09 41.60 19.76
N LEU A 373 -7.03 40.69 19.47
CA LEU A 373 -7.18 40.08 18.14
C LEU A 373 -7.59 41.10 17.07
N ALA A 374 -8.52 42.00 17.37
CA ALA A 374 -8.93 43.06 16.45
C ALA A 374 -7.79 44.05 16.15
N ARG A 375 -6.95 44.36 17.15
CA ARG A 375 -5.74 45.19 16.97
C ARG A 375 -4.70 44.48 16.11
N ALA A 376 -4.47 43.18 16.33
CA ALA A 376 -3.54 42.39 15.53
C ALA A 376 -3.99 42.28 14.06
N GLN A 377 -5.28 42.07 13.80
CA GLN A 377 -5.84 42.04 12.44
C GLN A 377 -5.73 43.39 11.73
N LYS A 378 -5.97 44.50 12.45
CA LYS A 378 -5.80 45.85 11.90
C LYS A 378 -4.34 46.12 11.53
N GLN A 379 -3.39 45.75 12.40
CA GLN A 379 -1.96 45.92 12.13
C GLN A 379 -1.48 45.03 10.97
N LEU A 380 -2.06 43.85 10.80
CA LEU A 380 -1.76 42.97 9.65
C LEU A 380 -2.25 43.59 8.33
N GLY A 381 -3.45 44.17 8.31
CA GLY A 381 -3.99 44.86 7.13
C GLY A 381 -3.22 46.13 6.75
N GLU A 382 -2.72 46.88 7.75
CA GLU A 382 -1.84 48.05 7.52
C GLU A 382 -0.47 47.63 6.93
N LEU A 383 0.05 46.47 7.32
CA LEU A 383 1.27 45.86 6.77
C LEU A 383 1.09 45.35 5.32
N GLU A 384 -0.08 44.80 5.00
CA GLU A 384 -0.42 44.35 3.64
C GLU A 384 -0.61 45.55 2.66
N LEU A 385 -1.09 46.70 3.16
CA LEU A 385 -1.15 47.94 2.38
C LEU A 385 0.24 48.52 2.11
N LEU A 386 1.15 48.47 3.09
CA LEU A 386 2.54 48.92 2.94
C LEU A 386 3.38 48.05 1.99
N THR A 387 3.00 46.79 1.80
CA THR A 387 3.69 45.86 0.89
C THR A 387 3.09 45.82 -0.52
N ARG A 388 1.86 46.33 -0.71
CA ARG A 388 1.27 46.51 -2.04
C ARG A 388 1.74 47.76 -2.79
N ASP A 389 2.23 48.79 -2.09
CA ASP A 389 2.61 50.08 -2.68
C ASP A 389 4.11 50.22 -3.00
N ARG A 390 4.85 49.09 -3.02
CA ARG A 390 6.21 49.04 -3.59
C ARG A 390 6.22 48.15 -4.83
N ARG A 391 5.75 48.73 -5.94
CA ARG A 391 6.22 48.39 -7.29
C ARG A 391 6.91 49.62 -7.88
N PRO A 392 8.18 49.52 -8.33
CA PRO A 392 8.49 49.83 -9.71
C PRO A 392 7.90 48.75 -10.64
#